data_AF-A0A0S3RJG0-F1
#
_entry.id   AF-A0A0S3RJG0-F1
#
_cell.length_a   1.000
_cell.length_b   1.000
_cell.length_c   1.000
_cell.angle_alpha   90.00
_cell.angle_beta   90.00
_cell.angle_gamma   90.00
#
_symmetry.space_group_name_H-M   'P 1'
#
loop_
_entity.id
_entity.type
_entity.pdbx_description
1 polymer ?
#
loop_
_entity_poly.entity_id
_entity_poly.type
_entity_poly.pdbx_seq_one_letter_code
_entity_poly.pdbx_strand_id
1 'polypeptide(L)'
;MEQNCLLQSIADNFGAIAAHHRNSATEDTGFSFVGCSIRGSGRVYLGRAWGNYSRIIYSKCNMDDIIIPEGWSDWNHSDRKK
;
A
#
# COMPACT_ATOMS: atom_id res chain seq x y z
N MET A 1 8.08 10.60 0.85
CA MET A 1 9.11 9.66 0.36
C MET A 1 9.81 9.16 1.58
N GLU A 2 9.77 7.85 1.76
CA GLU A 2 10.22 7.15 2.94
C GLU A 2 11.31 6.17 2.49
N GLN A 3 12.51 6.29 3.06
CA GLN A 3 13.68 5.51 2.64
C GLN A 3 14.22 4.66 3.78
N ASN A 4 14.63 3.43 3.46
CA ASN A 4 15.27 2.48 4.39
C ASN A 4 14.45 2.23 5.67
N CYS A 5 13.13 2.27 5.57
CA CYS A 5 12.22 2.05 6.70
C CYS A 5 11.85 0.57 6.87
N LEU A 6 11.61 0.18 8.12
CA LEU A 6 10.87 -1.05 8.46
C LEU A 6 9.38 -0.72 8.55
N LEU A 7 8.57 -1.34 7.71
CA LEU A 7 7.11 -1.30 7.77
C LEU A 7 6.63 -2.59 8.42
N GLN A 8 6.18 -2.50 9.67
CA GLN A 8 5.77 -3.66 10.46
C GLN A 8 4.25 -3.72 10.61
N SER A 9 3.64 -4.77 10.03
CA SER A 9 2.24 -5.10 10.27
C SER A 9 2.08 -5.78 11.63
N ILE A 10 1.08 -5.34 12.39
CA ILE A 10 0.59 -6.00 13.61
C ILE A 10 -0.86 -6.47 13.45
N ALA A 11 -1.30 -6.68 12.21
CA ALA A 11 -2.67 -7.10 11.93
C ALA A 11 -2.90 -8.55 12.40
N ASP A 12 -4.05 -8.79 13.02
CA ASP A 12 -4.48 -10.14 13.40
C ASP A 12 -5.16 -10.89 12.25
N ASN A 13 -5.88 -10.17 11.38
CA ASN A 13 -6.66 -10.75 10.28
C ASN A 13 -6.23 -10.23 8.90
N PHE A 14 -6.64 -9.00 8.56
CA PHE A 14 -6.28 -8.38 7.29
C PHE A 14 -6.09 -6.87 7.42
N GLY A 15 -5.35 -6.28 6.49
CA GLY A 15 -5.08 -4.84 6.49
C GLY A 15 -4.46 -4.35 5.18
N ALA A 16 -4.04 -3.09 5.16
CA ALA A 16 -3.30 -2.49 4.06
C ALA A 16 -2.19 -1.60 4.62
N ILE A 17 -0.98 -1.69 4.06
CA ILE A 17 0.18 -0.91 4.50
C ILE A 17 -0.05 0.59 4.27
N ALA A 18 -0.68 0.96 3.15
CA ALA A 18 -0.90 2.36 2.79
C ALA A 18 -2.30 2.62 2.21
N ALA A 19 -2.82 3.84 2.44
CA ALA A 19 -4.11 4.27 1.93
C ALA A 19 -4.05 5.74 1.46
N HIS A 20 -3.44 5.99 0.30
CA HIS A 20 -3.26 7.35 -0.21
C HIS A 20 -4.57 7.93 -0.76
N HIS A 21 -4.88 9.18 -0.42
CA HIS A 21 -6.05 9.90 -0.92
C HIS A 21 -5.65 11.00 -1.88
N ARG A 22 -5.73 10.66 -3.17
CA ARG A 22 -5.59 11.61 -4.26
C ARG A 22 -6.91 11.75 -5.00
N ASN A 23 -7.32 12.97 -5.26
CA ASN A 23 -8.62 13.30 -5.84
C ASN A 23 -8.58 13.52 -7.34
N SER A 24 -7.41 13.86 -7.91
CA SER A 24 -7.27 14.12 -9.34
C SER A 24 -5.99 13.54 -9.94
N ALA A 25 -5.93 13.49 -11.26
CA ALA A 25 -4.73 13.11 -12.00
C ALA A 25 -3.66 14.21 -12.03
N THR A 26 -4.06 15.47 -11.81
CA THR A 26 -3.18 16.65 -11.86
C THR A 26 -2.49 16.93 -10.52
N GLU A 27 -2.99 16.37 -9.42
CA GLU A 27 -2.33 16.41 -8.12
C GLU A 27 -0.99 15.65 -8.17
N ASP A 28 0.10 16.34 -7.85
CA ASP A 28 1.43 15.75 -7.76
C ASP A 28 1.72 15.22 -6.35
N THR A 29 0.84 14.30 -5.90
CA THR A 29 0.94 13.65 -4.59
C THR A 29 0.94 12.13 -4.72
N GLY A 30 1.56 11.47 -3.75
CA GLY A 30 1.65 10.01 -3.67
C GLY A 30 2.58 9.57 -2.54
N PHE A 31 2.58 8.26 -2.25
CA PHE A 31 3.56 7.64 -1.35
C PHE A 31 4.63 6.89 -2.14
N SER A 32 5.87 6.97 -1.66
CA SER A 32 7.01 6.28 -2.27
C SER A 32 7.91 5.72 -1.18
N PHE A 33 7.86 4.40 -1.04
CA PHE A 33 8.67 3.63 -0.12
C PHE A 33 9.85 3.01 -0.89
N VAL A 34 11.08 3.36 -0.51
CA VAL A 34 12.29 2.96 -1.25
C VAL A 34 13.28 2.26 -0.31
N GLY A 35 13.81 1.10 -0.73
CA GLY A 35 14.78 0.36 0.07
C GLY A 35 14.21 -0.17 1.39
N CYS A 36 12.89 -0.36 1.46
CA CYS A 36 12.19 -0.69 2.68
C CYS A 36 12.16 -2.20 2.97
N SER A 37 11.79 -2.57 4.20
CA SER A 37 11.44 -3.96 4.54
C SER A 37 10.02 -4.00 5.07
N ILE A 38 9.16 -4.83 4.48
CA ILE A 38 7.79 -5.05 4.94
C ILE A 38 7.75 -6.39 5.65
N ARG A 39 7.39 -6.37 6.93
CA ARG A 39 7.39 -7.55 7.82
C ARG A 39 6.18 -7.56 8.72
N GLY A 40 5.96 -8.65 9.45
CA GLY A 40 4.99 -8.68 10.56
C GLY A 40 4.00 -9.83 10.47
N SER A 41 2.74 -9.57 10.86
CA SER A 41 1.67 -10.57 10.94
C SER A 41 0.43 -10.21 10.11
N GLY A 42 -0.44 -11.20 9.97
CA GLY A 42 -1.72 -11.08 9.27
C GLY A 42 -1.61 -11.20 7.75
N ARG A 43 -2.70 -10.94 7.05
CA ARG A 43 -2.74 -10.91 5.57
C ARG A 43 -2.92 -9.47 5.09
N VAL A 44 -1.89 -8.87 4.54
CA VAL A 44 -1.88 -7.44 4.24
C VAL A 44 -1.77 -7.14 2.75
N TYR A 45 -2.51 -6.14 2.29
CA TYR A 45 -2.31 -5.54 0.98
C TYR A 45 -1.17 -4.50 1.06
N LEU A 46 -0.43 -4.33 -0.03
CA LEU A 46 0.50 -3.21 -0.23
C LEU A 46 -0.22 -1.87 -0.13
N GLY A 47 -1.48 -1.80 -0.54
CA GLY A 47 -2.27 -0.62 -0.28
C GLY A 47 -3.72 -0.77 -0.68
N ARG A 48 -4.50 0.24 -0.29
CA ARG A 48 -5.89 0.42 -0.73
C ARG A 48 -6.11 1.81 -1.27
N ALA A 49 -6.94 1.93 -2.30
CA ALA A 49 -7.31 3.24 -2.83
C ALA A 49 -8.29 3.95 -1.88
N TRP A 50 -7.82 4.95 -1.13
CA TRP A 50 -8.72 5.82 -0.37
C TRP A 50 -9.34 6.90 -1.27
N GLY A 51 -8.54 7.50 -2.15
CA GLY A 51 -9.00 8.41 -3.21
C GLY A 51 -8.98 7.75 -4.59
N ASN A 52 -9.79 8.27 -5.52
CA ASN A 52 -9.97 7.70 -6.87
C ASN A 52 -8.69 7.70 -7.74
N TYR A 53 -7.71 8.52 -7.38
CA TYR A 53 -6.42 8.61 -8.09
C TYR A 53 -5.25 8.16 -7.22
N SER A 54 -5.48 7.31 -6.22
CA SER A 54 -4.44 6.82 -5.30
C SER A 54 -3.16 6.38 -6.03
N ARG A 55 -1.99 6.77 -5.51
CA ARG A 55 -0.68 6.44 -6.07
C ARG A 55 0.27 6.08 -4.93
N ILE A 56 0.70 4.83 -4.92
CA ILE A 56 1.63 4.27 -3.94
C ILE A 56 2.67 3.46 -4.71
N ILE A 57 3.95 3.68 -4.44
CA ILE A 57 5.06 2.98 -5.08
C ILE A 57 5.93 2.33 -4.00
N TYR A 58 6.22 1.05 -4.18
CA TYR A 58 7.24 0.31 -3.42
C TYR A 58 8.39 -0.02 -4.36
N SER A 59 9.61 0.39 -4.03
CA SER A 59 10.78 0.18 -4.89
C SER A 59 11.94 -0.39 -4.09
N LYS A 60 12.54 -1.47 -4.59
CA LYS A 60 13.65 -2.18 -3.94
C LYS A 60 13.34 -2.55 -2.48
N CYS A 61 12.10 -2.94 -2.20
CA CYS A 61 11.70 -3.37 -0.87
C CYS A 61 11.72 -4.90 -0.76
N ASN A 62 12.18 -5.40 0.39
CA ASN A 62 12.01 -6.80 0.75
C ASN A 62 10.66 -6.97 1.45
N MET A 63 9.90 -8.01 1.12
CA MET A 63 8.55 -8.22 1.63
C MET A 63 8.41 -9.65 2.14
N ASP A 64 7.96 -9.81 3.38
CA ASP A 64 7.62 -11.11 3.96
C ASP A 64 6.34 -11.67 3.29
N ASP A 65 6.06 -12.96 3.51
CA ASP A 65 4.94 -13.70 2.93
C ASP A 65 3.55 -13.32 3.48
N ILE A 66 3.49 -12.27 4.31
CA ILE A 66 2.25 -11.65 4.78
C ILE A 66 1.53 -10.83 3.70
N ILE A 67 2.23 -10.48 2.61
CA ILE A 67 1.63 -9.74 1.49
C ILE A 67 0.71 -10.66 0.70
N ILE A 68 -0.56 -10.28 0.60
CA ILE A 68 -1.55 -10.97 -0.21
C ILE A 68 -1.12 -10.94 -1.69
N PRO A 69 -1.16 -12.05 -2.46
CA PRO A 69 -0.68 -12.10 -3.84
C PRO A 69 -1.30 -11.07 -4.79
N GLU A 70 -2.58 -10.73 -4.61
CA GLU A 70 -3.28 -9.68 -5.35
C GLU A 70 -2.63 -8.30 -5.15
N GLY A 71 -1.91 -8.11 -4.04
CA GLY A 71 -1.12 -6.93 -3.71
C GLY A 71 -1.94 -5.70 -3.34
N TRP A 72 -3.10 -5.49 -3.96
CA TRP A 72 -3.89 -4.27 -3.83
C TRP A 72 -5.37 -4.58 -3.62
N SER A 73 -6.05 -3.69 -2.90
CA SER A 73 -7.50 -3.76 -2.70
C SER A 73 -8.18 -2.44 -3.06
N ASP A 74 -9.27 -2.51 -3.81
CA ASP A 74 -10.21 -1.41 -4.03
C ASP A 74 -11.13 -1.18 -2.81
N TRP A 75 -11.01 -2.04 -1.80
CA TRP A 75 -11.80 -2.02 -0.57
C TRP A 75 -13.31 -2.05 -0.83
N ASN A 76 -13.72 -2.84 -1.83
CA ASN A 76 -15.12 -2.98 -2.29
C ASN A 76 -15.73 -1.70 -2.90
N HIS A 77 -14.91 -0.74 -3.31
CA HIS A 77 -15.35 0.40 -4.11
C HIS A 77 -14.94 0.20 -5.57
N SER A 78 -15.82 -0.40 -6.37
CA SER A 78 -15.57 -0.71 -7.78
C SER A 78 -15.14 0.51 -8.59
N ASP A 79 -15.64 1.71 -8.25
CA ASP A 79 -15.29 2.96 -8.93
C ASP A 79 -13.81 3.37 -8.75
N ARG A 80 -13.09 2.67 -7.86
CA ARG A 80 -11.65 2.84 -7.62
C ARG A 80 -10.81 1.75 -8.28
N LYS A 81 -11.43 0.76 -8.92
CA LYS A 81 -10.77 -0.14 -9.86
C LYS A 81 -10.56 0.62 -11.16
N LYS A 82 -9.34 0.56 -11.67
CA LYS A 82 -8.96 1.16 -12.94
C LYS A 82 -9.04 0.13 -14.05
#